data_AF-A0A2K8XA60-F1
#
_entry.id   AF-A0A2K8XA60-F1
#
_cell.length_a   1.000
_cell.length_b   1.000
_cell.length_c   1.000
_cell.angle_alpha   90.00
_cell.angle_beta   90.00
_cell.angle_gamma   90.00
#
_symmetry.space_group_name_H-M   'P 1'
#
loop_
_entity.id
_entity.type
_entity.pdbx_description
1 polymer ?
#
loop_
_entity_poly.entity_id
_entity_poly.type
_entity_poly.pdbx_seq_one_letter_code
_entity_poly.pdbx_strand_id
1 'polypeptide(L)'
;MKTKAIVFLCAVGIFFSSFKTIDQELKTAVVIYDGYEYEEFNFTISGTEYGEDSFLSFTVVPEEILKSFDLESYDLIGESFKITYEVVSKKTVDGEFSLETYVLKTLKKVE
;
A
#
# COMPACT_ATOMS: atom_id res chain seq x y z
N MET A 1 -64.84 -31.76 -5.88
CA MET A 1 -63.55 -31.79 -6.62
C MET A 1 -62.45 -31.58 -5.59
N LYS A 2 -61.46 -32.48 -5.51
CA LYS A 2 -60.43 -32.49 -4.45
C LYS A 2 -59.24 -31.63 -4.92
N THR A 3 -59.19 -30.38 -4.50
CA THR A 3 -58.10 -29.47 -4.88
C THR A 3 -56.84 -29.82 -4.11
N LYS A 4 -55.81 -30.32 -4.80
CA LYS A 4 -54.47 -30.52 -4.22
C LYS A 4 -53.66 -29.24 -4.45
N ALA A 5 -53.35 -28.51 -3.38
CA ALA A 5 -52.41 -27.41 -3.43
C ALA A 5 -50.99 -27.98 -3.48
N ILE A 6 -50.26 -27.73 -4.57
CA ILE A 6 -48.84 -28.05 -4.69
C ILE A 6 -48.08 -26.78 -4.32
N VAL A 7 -47.44 -26.79 -3.15
CA VAL A 7 -46.53 -25.71 -2.73
C VAL A 7 -45.15 -26.02 -3.32
N PHE A 8 -44.77 -25.30 -4.37
CA PHE A 8 -43.43 -25.34 -4.93
C PHE A 8 -42.53 -24.41 -4.11
N LEU A 9 -41.73 -25.00 -3.22
CA LEU A 9 -40.78 -24.29 -2.38
C LEU A 9 -39.58 -23.89 -3.25
N CYS A 10 -39.58 -22.67 -3.78
CA CYS A 10 -38.43 -22.10 -4.47
C CYS A 10 -37.29 -21.88 -3.46
N ALA A 11 -36.33 -22.80 -3.41
CA ALA A 11 -35.07 -22.60 -2.71
C ALA A 11 -34.27 -21.50 -3.42
N VAL A 12 -34.38 -20.27 -2.91
CA VAL A 12 -33.50 -19.17 -3.30
C VAL A 12 -32.13 -19.47 -2.72
N GLY A 13 -31.23 -19.99 -3.57
CA GLY A 13 -29.82 -20.15 -3.22
C GLY A 13 -29.20 -18.78 -2.98
N ILE A 14 -28.92 -18.47 -1.72
CA ILE A 14 -28.11 -17.30 -1.35
C ILE A 14 -26.70 -17.60 -1.84
N PHE A 15 -26.31 -17.00 -2.96
CA PHE A 15 -24.91 -16.97 -3.38
C PHE A 15 -24.15 -16.15 -2.34
N PHE A 16 -23.46 -16.83 -1.43
CA PHE A 16 -22.44 -16.20 -0.61
C PHE A 16 -21.30 -15.80 -1.55
N SER A 17 -21.29 -14.54 -1.97
CA SER A 17 -20.14 -13.94 -2.63
C SER A 17 -18.98 -14.01 -1.65
N SER A 18 -18.03 -14.91 -1.88
CA SER A 18 -16.79 -14.96 -1.13
C SER A 18 -16.01 -13.69 -1.47
N PHE A 19 -16.02 -12.73 -0.55
CA PHE A 19 -15.11 -11.58 -0.64
C PHE A 19 -13.70 -12.15 -0.51
N LYS A 20 -12.96 -12.18 -1.62
CA LYS A 20 -11.51 -12.35 -1.56
C LYS A 20 -10.95 -11.09 -0.90
N THR A 21 -10.54 -11.20 0.36
CA THR A 21 -9.63 -10.23 0.96
C THR A 21 -8.37 -10.22 0.10
N ILE A 22 -8.08 -9.11 -0.57
CA ILE A 22 -6.77 -8.91 -1.18
C ILE A 22 -5.85 -8.63 0.00
N ASP A 23 -5.09 -9.63 0.45
CA ASP A 23 -3.99 -9.39 1.38
C ASP A 23 -2.98 -8.47 0.67
N GLN A 24 -2.90 -7.22 1.11
CA GLN A 24 -1.84 -6.31 0.69
C GLN A 24 -0.61 -6.62 1.51
N GLU A 25 0.39 -7.24 0.88
CA GLU A 25 1.64 -7.63 1.54
C GLU A 25 2.44 -6.39 1.98
N LEU A 26 2.76 -6.32 3.27
CA LEU A 26 3.64 -5.29 3.82
C LEU A 26 5.10 -5.61 3.49
N LYS A 27 5.77 -4.67 2.84
CA LYS A 27 7.19 -4.72 2.52
C LYS A 27 7.99 -3.95 3.57
N THR A 28 9.24 -4.36 3.81
CA THR A 28 10.16 -3.69 4.73
C THR A 28 11.47 -3.40 4.01
N ALA A 29 12.04 -2.21 4.24
CA ALA A 29 13.34 -1.84 3.68
C ALA A 29 14.13 -0.97 4.67
N VAL A 30 15.46 -1.01 4.57
CA VAL A 30 16.33 0.05 5.10
C VAL A 30 16.59 1.00 3.94
N VAL A 31 16.36 2.28 4.18
CA VAL A 31 16.40 3.34 3.18
C VAL A 31 17.16 4.54 3.69
N ILE A 32 17.70 5.33 2.78
CA ILE A 32 18.23 6.67 3.02
C ILE A 32 17.13 7.66 2.63
N TYR A 33 16.86 8.66 3.48
CA TYR A 33 15.90 9.71 3.14
C TYR A 33 16.55 10.77 2.25
N ASP A 34 15.95 11.03 1.09
CA ASP A 34 16.52 11.89 0.05
C ASP A 34 15.92 13.31 0.04
N GLY A 35 14.77 13.50 0.68
CA GLY A 35 14.11 14.80 0.78
C GLY A 35 12.66 14.81 0.29
N TYR A 36 12.01 15.97 0.45
CA TYR A 36 10.65 16.24 -0.02
C TYR A 36 10.71 17.11 -1.26
N GLU A 37 10.32 16.55 -2.41
CA GLU A 37 10.31 17.22 -3.71
C GLU A 37 9.08 16.81 -4.51
N TYR A 38 8.51 17.73 -5.29
CA TYR A 38 7.33 17.48 -6.14
C TYR A 38 6.13 16.84 -5.42
N GLU A 39 5.91 17.23 -4.15
CA GLU A 39 4.88 16.66 -3.27
C GLU A 39 5.10 15.19 -2.89
N GLU A 40 6.33 14.69 -3.03
CA GLU A 40 6.71 13.31 -2.73
C GLU A 40 7.83 13.27 -1.69
N PHE A 41 7.73 12.31 -0.77
CA PHE A 41 8.80 11.95 0.16
C PHE A 41 9.67 10.87 -0.46
N ASN A 42 10.93 11.18 -0.74
CA ASN A 42 11.82 10.35 -1.55
C ASN A 42 12.82 9.59 -0.67
N PHE A 43 13.07 8.34 -1.04
CA PHE A 43 13.94 7.43 -0.32
C PHE A 43 14.73 6.54 -1.28
N THR A 44 15.99 6.26 -0.93
CA THR A 44 16.88 5.37 -1.69
C THR A 44 17.17 4.09 -0.90
N ILE A 45 16.95 2.93 -1.53
CA ILE A 45 17.47 1.64 -1.07
C ILE A 45 18.83 1.44 -1.72
N SER A 46 19.90 1.55 -0.93
CA SER A 46 21.26 1.36 -1.43
C SER A 46 21.64 -0.12 -1.55
N GLY A 47 22.42 -0.44 -2.58
CA GLY A 47 23.13 -1.72 -2.67
C GLY A 47 22.20 -2.93 -2.82
N THR A 48 21.20 -2.83 -3.69
CA THR A 48 20.35 -3.98 -4.04
C THR A 48 21.18 -5.13 -4.61
N GLU A 49 20.57 -6.30 -4.76
CA GLU A 49 21.21 -7.54 -5.25
C GLU A 49 21.95 -7.42 -6.60
N TYR A 50 21.65 -6.37 -7.40
CA TYR A 50 22.33 -6.06 -8.65
C TYR A 50 23.36 -4.93 -8.56
N GLY A 51 23.58 -4.36 -7.36
CA GLY A 51 24.49 -3.23 -7.13
C GLY A 51 23.94 -1.87 -7.59
N GLU A 52 22.67 -1.81 -8.00
CA GLU A 52 21.98 -0.60 -8.38
C GLU A 52 21.10 -0.10 -7.22
N ASP A 53 20.98 1.21 -7.08
CA ASP A 53 20.10 1.82 -6.10
C ASP A 53 18.65 1.76 -6.60
N SER A 54 17.70 1.53 -5.68
CA SER A 54 16.27 1.60 -5.98
C SER A 54 15.63 2.77 -5.26
N PHE A 55 14.74 3.47 -5.95
CA PHE A 55 14.08 4.67 -5.45
C PHE A 55 12.64 4.37 -5.04
N LEU A 56 12.21 4.91 -3.90
CA LEU A 56 10.85 4.85 -3.40
C LEU A 56 10.36 6.27 -3.14
N SER A 57 9.21 6.60 -3.72
CA SER A 57 8.56 7.89 -3.52
C SER A 57 7.16 7.68 -2.96
N PHE A 58 6.84 8.43 -1.91
CA PHE A 58 5.55 8.36 -1.24
C PHE A 58 4.84 9.71 -1.36
N THR A 59 3.68 9.73 -2.01
CA THR A 59 2.79 10.91 -2.05
C THR A 59 1.93 11.02 -0.78
N VAL A 60 1.79 9.93 -0.03
CA VAL A 60 0.97 9.87 1.19
C VAL A 60 1.78 9.26 2.33
N VAL A 61 2.03 10.08 3.35
CA VAL A 61 2.63 9.68 4.62
C VAL A 61 1.62 9.92 5.76
N PRO A 62 1.35 8.92 6.61
CA PRO A 62 0.51 9.07 7.79
C PRO A 62 0.93 10.22 8.71
N GLU A 63 -0.04 10.99 9.21
CA GLU A 63 0.20 12.15 10.09
C GLU A 63 0.97 11.79 11.38
N GLU A 64 0.80 10.57 11.88
CA GLU A 64 1.55 10.04 13.03
C GLU A 64 3.07 9.96 12.80
N ILE A 65 3.49 9.69 11.56
CA ILE A 65 4.90 9.72 11.17
C ILE A 65 5.36 11.17 11.09
N LEU A 66 4.58 12.05 10.47
CA LEU A 66 4.91 13.48 10.33
C LEU A 66 4.96 14.23 11.68
N LYS A 67 4.24 13.74 12.70
CA LYS A 67 4.36 14.24 14.09
C LYS A 67 5.67 13.86 14.76
N SER A 68 6.27 12.75 14.33
CA SER A 68 7.48 12.18 14.93
C SER A 68 8.74 12.60 14.18
N PHE A 69 8.61 12.86 12.88
CA PHE A 69 9.68 13.22 11.96
C PHE A 69 9.21 14.36 11.06
N ASP A 70 9.93 15.48 11.09
CA ASP A 70 9.71 16.58 10.16
C ASP A 70 10.34 16.24 8.80
N LEU A 71 9.61 15.42 8.02
CA LEU A 71 10.03 14.99 6.69
C LEU A 71 9.85 16.08 5.62
N GLU A 72 9.52 17.32 5.96
CA GLU A 72 9.62 18.45 5.03
C GLU A 72 10.90 19.25 5.26
N SER A 73 11.58 19.02 6.39
CA SER A 73 12.88 19.62 6.70
C SER A 73 14.04 18.94 5.97
N TYR A 74 15.05 19.75 5.63
CA TYR A 74 16.33 19.27 5.11
C TYR A 74 17.20 18.56 6.16
N ASP A 75 16.89 18.69 7.45
CA ASP A 75 17.70 18.17 8.57
C ASP A 75 17.82 16.65 8.59
N LEU A 76 16.86 15.95 7.97
CA LEU A 76 16.81 14.49 7.95
C LEU A 76 17.42 13.90 6.67
N ILE A 77 17.81 14.71 5.69
CA ILE A 77 18.35 14.21 4.42
C ILE A 77 19.67 13.46 4.67
N GLY A 78 19.79 12.28 4.07
CA GLY A 78 20.92 11.36 4.26
C GLY A 78 20.77 10.46 5.49
N GLU A 79 19.78 10.68 6.34
CA GLU A 79 19.53 9.81 7.50
C GLU A 79 18.95 8.47 7.04
N SER A 80 19.36 7.41 7.74
CA SER A 80 18.88 6.05 7.45
C SER A 80 17.65 5.71 8.28
N PHE A 81 16.65 5.14 7.63
CA PHE A 81 15.41 4.69 8.24
C PHE A 81 15.12 3.24 7.88
N LYS A 82 14.54 2.51 8.83
CA LYS A 82 13.80 1.29 8.54
C LYS A 82 12.34 1.66 8.32
N ILE A 83 11.83 1.35 7.14
CA ILE A 83 10.45 1.60 6.75
C ILE A 83 9.66 0.31 6.57
N THR A 84 8.35 0.39 6.79
CA THR A 84 7.41 -0.57 6.21
C THR A 84 6.42 0.16 5.32
N TYR A 85 6.04 -0.47 4.22
CA TYR A 85 5.12 0.12 3.25
C TYR A 85 4.26 -0.96 2.59
N GLU A 86 3.11 -0.54 2.07
CA GLU A 86 2.26 -1.36 1.20
C GLU A 86 2.29 -0.80 -0.22
N VAL A 87 2.06 -1.69 -1.20
CA VAL A 87 1.82 -1.31 -2.59
C VAL A 87 0.36 -1.58 -2.92
N VAL A 88 -0.38 -0.50 -3.17
CA VAL A 88 -1.80 -0.55 -3.52
C VAL A 88 -1.93 -0.49 -5.04
N SER A 89 -2.26 -1.61 -5.67
CA SER A 89 -2.49 -1.67 -7.11
C SER A 89 -3.98 -1.48 -7.43
N LYS A 90 -4.33 -0.45 -8.20
CA LYS A 90 -5.68 -0.21 -8.71
C LYS A 90 -5.71 -0.35 -10.23
N LYS A 91 -6.59 -1.22 -10.73
CA LYS A 91 -6.82 -1.36 -12.18
C LYS A 91 -7.57 -0.15 -12.74
N THR A 92 -7.21 0.27 -13.95
CA THR A 92 -7.97 1.23 -14.75
C THR A 92 -9.34 0.68 -15.11
N VAL A 93 -10.25 1.56 -15.56
CA VAL A 93 -11.66 1.20 -15.85
C VAL A 93 -11.78 0.14 -16.95
N ASP A 94 -10.83 0.12 -17.88
CA ASP A 94 -10.69 -0.89 -18.95
C ASP A 94 -9.88 -2.14 -18.52
N GLY A 95 -9.24 -2.09 -17.35
CA GLY A 95 -8.41 -3.17 -16.81
C GLY A 95 -7.07 -3.38 -17.52
N GLU A 96 -6.68 -2.47 -18.43
CA GLU A 96 -5.47 -2.58 -19.23
C GLU A 96 -4.20 -2.20 -18.45
N PHE A 97 -4.32 -1.27 -17.48
CA PHE A 97 -3.22 -0.82 -16.65
C PHE A 97 -3.52 -0.99 -15.16
N SER A 98 -2.46 -1.18 -14.36
CA SER A 98 -2.51 -1.08 -12.90
C SER A 98 -1.71 0.13 -12.46
N LEU A 99 -2.36 1.07 -11.77
CA LEU A 99 -1.70 2.14 -11.04
C LEU A 99 -1.25 1.58 -9.70
N GLU A 100 0.04 1.68 -9.40
CA GLU A 100 0.59 1.33 -8.10
C GLU A 100 0.76 2.59 -7.26
N THR A 101 0.31 2.54 -6.01
CA THR A 101 0.51 3.60 -5.03
C THR A 101 1.24 3.02 -3.83
N TYR A 102 2.37 3.62 -3.49
CA TYR A 102 3.17 3.25 -2.33
C TYR A 102 2.65 4.03 -1.13
N VAL A 103 2.28 3.33 -0.06
CA VAL A 103 1.78 3.95 1.16
C VAL A 103 2.71 3.58 2.31
N LEU A 104 3.35 4.59 2.88
CA LEU A 104 4.24 4.41 4.02
C LEU A 104 3.42 4.05 5.27
N LYS A 105 3.86 3.04 6.03
CA LYS A 105 3.17 2.56 7.24
C LYS A 105 3.95 2.81 8.50
N THR A 106 5.27 2.60 8.46
CA THR A 106 6.13 2.91 9.59
C THR A 106 7.44 3.50 9.10
N LEU A 107 8.03 4.36 9.92
CA LEU A 107 9.33 4.96 9.70
C LEU A 107 10.06 5.00 11.05
N LYS A 108 11.21 4.35 11.14
CA LYS A 108 12.03 4.31 12.34
C LYS A 108 13.48 4.61 12.00
N LYS A 109 14.10 5.60 12.66
CA LYS A 109 15.51 5.92 12.47
C LYS A 109 16.38 4.70 12.81
N VAL A 110 17.39 4.43 11.98
CA VAL A 110 18.41 3.42 12.26
C VAL A 110 19.45 4.09 13.16
N GLU A 111 19.70 3.48 14.32
CA GLU A 111 20.72 3.93 15.29
C GLU A 111 22.12 3.44 14.92
#